data_AF-A0A0M2GKN3-F1
#
_entry.id   AF-A0A0M2GKN3-F1
#
_cell.length_a   1.000
_cell.length_b   1.000
_cell.length_c   1.000
_cell.angle_alpha   90.00
_cell.angle_beta   90.00
_cell.angle_gamma   90.00
#
_symmetry.space_group_name_H-M   'P 1'
#
loop_
_entity.id
_entity.type
_entity.pdbx_description
1 polymer ?
#
loop_
_entity_poly.entity_id
_entity_poly.type
_entity_poly.pdbx_seq_one_letter_code
_entity_poly.pdbx_strand_id
1 'polypeptide(L)'
;MLLKRLAVVGAAVGLAVSLNTTPAGAIPRSTFFESAMPDRLCLDYRADYGPYAFGCNKTAYQWWYWDDDYEVTALRQKATRLCLTLRNGVLTMKPCNADDDAAMWFVSSDPGAGSTIMNAVSRKCLARMPYDGKKHPVSTSTCTGGPSQRWHWWEG
;
A
#
# COMPACT_ATOMS: atom_id res chain seq x y z
N MET A 1 -55.42 -54.35 -22.23
CA MET A 1 -55.37 -53.55 -20.99
C MET A 1 -53.99 -52.92 -20.86
N LEU A 2 -53.98 -51.58 -20.77
CA LEU A 2 -52.98 -50.62 -20.29
C LEU A 2 -51.48 -50.74 -20.69
N LEU A 3 -51.06 -49.74 -21.48
CA LEU A 3 -49.70 -49.18 -21.64
C LEU A 3 -48.94 -49.00 -20.32
N LYS A 4 -47.61 -49.24 -20.34
CA LYS A 4 -46.64 -48.51 -19.50
C LYS A 4 -45.34 -48.18 -20.26
N ARG A 5 -45.38 -47.01 -20.93
CA ARG A 5 -44.39 -45.92 -21.03
C ARG A 5 -42.89 -46.27 -21.04
N LEU A 6 -42.30 -46.10 -22.23
CA LEU A 6 -40.90 -45.72 -22.43
C LEU A 6 -40.65 -44.33 -21.79
N ALA A 7 -39.62 -44.22 -20.96
CA ALA A 7 -39.09 -42.92 -20.54
C ALA A 7 -37.70 -42.74 -21.16
N VAL A 8 -37.63 -41.80 -22.09
CA VAL A 8 -36.42 -41.35 -22.78
C VAL A 8 -35.47 -40.72 -21.76
N VAL A 9 -34.23 -41.20 -21.73
CA VAL A 9 -33.13 -40.54 -21.02
C VAL A 9 -32.75 -39.29 -21.82
N GLY A 10 -33.30 -38.14 -21.43
CA GLY A 10 -32.90 -36.85 -21.97
C GLY A 10 -31.64 -36.37 -21.27
N ALA A 11 -30.49 -36.39 -21.98
CA ALA A 11 -29.28 -35.72 -21.53
C ALA A 11 -29.49 -34.20 -21.60
N ALA A 12 -29.75 -33.56 -20.45
CA ALA A 12 -29.69 -32.12 -20.34
C ALA A 12 -28.23 -31.70 -20.27
N VAL A 13 -27.67 -31.28 -21.41
CA VAL A 13 -26.39 -30.56 -21.45
C VAL A 13 -26.65 -29.16 -20.89
N GLY A 14 -26.49 -29.02 -19.57
CA GLY A 14 -26.48 -27.72 -18.91
C GLY A 14 -25.23 -26.95 -19.33
N LEU A 15 -25.38 -25.98 -20.23
CA LEU A 15 -24.36 -24.97 -20.50
C LEU A 15 -24.17 -24.14 -19.23
N ALA A 16 -23.21 -24.52 -18.39
CA ALA A 16 -22.72 -23.69 -17.31
C ALA A 16 -21.98 -22.50 -17.94
N VAL A 17 -22.69 -21.38 -18.14
CA VAL A 17 -22.05 -20.10 -18.44
C VAL A 17 -21.34 -19.68 -17.16
N SER A 18 -20.06 -20.03 -17.03
CA SER A 18 -19.19 -19.47 -16.01
C SER A 18 -19.09 -17.97 -16.28
N LEU A 19 -19.90 -17.17 -15.58
CA LEU A 19 -19.67 -15.74 -15.47
C LEU A 19 -18.32 -15.58 -14.78
N ASN A 20 -17.28 -15.35 -15.57
CA ASN A 20 -16.02 -14.82 -15.09
C ASN A 20 -16.31 -13.41 -14.58
N THR A 21 -16.85 -13.30 -13.37
CA THR A 21 -16.88 -12.02 -12.68
C THR A 21 -15.41 -11.68 -12.45
N THR A 22 -14.85 -10.80 -13.28
CA THR A 22 -13.64 -10.09 -12.90
C THR A 22 -13.92 -9.53 -11.51
N PRO A 23 -13.11 -9.84 -10.48
CA PRO A 23 -13.27 -9.20 -9.19
C PRO A 23 -13.32 -7.69 -9.45
N ALA A 24 -14.29 -7.02 -8.84
CA ALA A 24 -14.37 -5.57 -8.90
C ALA A 24 -12.97 -5.05 -8.53
N GLY A 25 -12.33 -4.32 -9.46
CA GLY A 25 -11.00 -3.80 -9.21
C GLY A 25 -11.07 -2.91 -7.98
N ALA A 26 -10.41 -3.33 -6.90
CA ALA A 26 -10.27 -2.55 -5.68
C ALA A 26 -9.80 -1.14 -6.06
N ILE A 27 -10.48 -0.11 -5.53
CA ILE A 27 -10.09 1.27 -5.77
C ILE A 27 -8.95 1.56 -4.78
N PRO A 28 -7.71 1.83 -5.25
CA PRO A 28 -6.63 2.14 -4.34
C PRO A 28 -7.00 3.33 -3.48
N ARG A 29 -6.78 3.21 -2.16
CA ARG A 29 -6.87 4.34 -1.25
C ARG A 29 -5.93 5.44 -1.72
N SER A 30 -6.33 6.68 -1.51
CA SER A 30 -5.49 7.85 -1.69
C SER A 30 -5.43 8.56 -0.36
N THR A 31 -4.30 8.44 0.35
CA THR A 31 -4.11 9.02 1.68
C THR A 31 -2.87 9.90 1.73
N PHE A 32 -2.79 10.75 2.74
CA PHE A 32 -1.49 11.23 3.23
C PHE A 32 -1.15 10.53 4.54
N PHE A 33 0.14 10.29 4.78
CA PHE A 33 0.64 9.65 6.00
C PHE A 33 1.28 10.69 6.91
N GLU A 34 0.71 10.92 8.08
CA GLU A 34 1.18 11.81 9.13
C GLU A 34 1.92 11.01 10.20
N SER A 35 3.14 11.42 10.54
CA SER A 35 3.95 10.78 11.58
C SER A 35 3.32 10.96 12.96
N ALA A 36 3.31 9.91 13.79
CA ALA A 36 2.82 9.96 15.17
C ALA A 36 3.75 10.73 16.15
N MET A 37 4.92 11.17 15.69
CA MET A 37 5.81 12.06 16.46
C MET A 37 5.13 13.42 16.77
N PRO A 38 5.55 14.15 17.83
CA PRO A 38 4.84 15.34 18.32
C PRO A 38 4.62 16.48 17.31
N ASP A 39 5.51 16.63 16.34
CA ASP A 39 5.44 17.66 15.29
C ASP A 39 4.60 17.27 14.08
N ARG A 40 4.08 16.03 14.04
CA ARG A 40 3.05 15.56 13.11
C ARG A 40 3.33 15.90 11.64
N LEU A 41 4.54 15.58 11.20
CA LEU A 41 4.97 15.83 9.83
C LEU A 41 4.44 14.75 8.86
N CYS A 42 4.15 15.12 7.64
CA CYS A 42 3.64 14.24 6.60
C CYS A 42 4.77 13.61 5.76
N LEU A 43 4.61 12.34 5.39
CA LEU A 43 5.45 11.65 4.42
C LEU A 43 5.37 12.34 3.06
N ASP A 44 6.53 12.76 2.58
CA ASP A 44 6.73 13.55 1.38
C ASP A 44 7.87 12.93 0.57
N TYR A 45 7.90 13.22 -0.73
CA TYR A 45 9.02 12.88 -1.59
C TYR A 45 9.19 13.92 -2.67
N ARG A 46 10.45 14.33 -2.87
CA ARG A 46 10.89 15.06 -4.05
C ARG A 46 12.21 14.49 -4.50
N ALA A 47 12.45 14.48 -5.82
CA ALA A 47 13.66 13.88 -6.39
C ALA A 47 14.97 14.50 -5.86
N ASP A 48 14.96 15.79 -5.54
CA ASP A 48 16.09 16.52 -4.97
C ASP A 48 16.34 16.22 -3.48
N TYR A 49 15.35 15.67 -2.77
CA TYR A 49 15.44 15.38 -1.34
C TYR A 49 15.38 13.89 -0.98
N GLY A 50 14.92 13.01 -1.89
CA GLY A 50 14.53 11.65 -1.51
C GLY A 50 13.25 11.66 -0.66
N PRO A 51 12.91 10.54 0.01
CA PRO A 51 11.79 10.50 0.95
C PRO A 51 12.10 11.24 2.25
N TYR A 52 11.15 12.04 2.74
CA TYR A 52 11.31 12.85 3.94
C TYR A 52 9.95 13.12 4.60
N ALA A 53 9.97 13.64 5.82
CA ALA A 53 8.80 14.15 6.50
C ALA A 53 8.84 15.68 6.54
N PHE A 54 7.72 16.32 6.21
CA PHE A 54 7.58 17.78 6.14
C PHE A 54 6.21 18.25 6.60
N GLY A 55 6.05 19.54 6.86
CA GLY A 55 4.77 20.11 7.25
C GLY A 55 3.66 19.69 6.30
N CYS A 56 2.54 19.23 6.88
CA CYS A 56 1.41 18.71 6.12
C CYS A 56 0.75 19.83 5.30
N ASN A 57 0.99 19.85 4.00
CA ASN A 57 0.47 20.82 3.04
C ASN A 57 -0.51 20.20 2.02
N LYS A 58 -0.70 18.86 2.07
CA LYS A 58 -1.67 18.11 1.25
C LYS A 58 -1.49 18.31 -0.25
N THR A 59 -0.31 18.72 -0.71
CA THR A 59 0.02 18.73 -2.14
C THR A 59 0.18 17.31 -2.66
N ALA A 60 0.13 17.11 -3.99
CA ALA A 60 0.25 15.78 -4.60
C ALA A 60 1.54 15.03 -4.21
N TYR A 61 2.57 15.71 -3.69
CA TYR A 61 3.80 15.06 -3.20
C TYR A 61 3.62 14.34 -1.86
N GLN A 62 2.58 14.70 -1.08
CA GLN A 62 2.26 14.09 0.21
C GLN A 62 1.13 13.05 0.12
N TRP A 63 0.54 12.87 -1.07
CA TRP A 63 -0.50 11.86 -1.30
C TRP A 63 0.09 10.58 -1.89
N TRP A 64 -0.40 9.46 -1.40
CA TRP A 64 0.08 8.12 -1.71
C TRP A 64 -1.10 7.21 -2.03
N TYR A 65 -0.99 6.50 -3.13
CA TYR A 65 -1.91 5.43 -3.49
C TYR A 65 -1.41 4.11 -2.93
N TRP A 66 -2.32 3.35 -2.32
CA TRP A 66 -2.07 2.03 -1.77
C TRP A 66 -3.38 1.25 -1.65
N ASP A 67 -3.31 -0.05 -1.47
CA ASP A 67 -4.46 -0.94 -1.48
C ASP A 67 -4.44 -1.81 -0.22
N ASP A 68 -5.50 -1.75 0.58
CA ASP A 68 -5.65 -2.52 1.81
C ASP A 68 -6.50 -3.78 1.65
N ASP A 69 -6.99 -4.06 0.44
CA ASP A 69 -7.63 -5.35 0.11
C ASP A 69 -6.57 -6.45 -0.07
N TYR A 70 -5.29 -6.08 -0.23
CA TYR A 70 -4.17 -7.00 -0.35
C TYR A 70 -3.28 -6.99 0.90
N GLU A 71 -2.68 -8.15 1.20
CA GLU A 71 -1.75 -8.30 2.32
C GLU A 71 -0.51 -7.38 2.17
N VAL A 72 -0.07 -7.19 0.92
CA VAL A 72 1.00 -6.28 0.54
C VAL A 72 0.55 -5.36 -0.57
N THR A 73 1.03 -4.12 -0.52
CA THR A 73 0.73 -3.09 -1.53
C THR A 73 1.98 -2.32 -1.89
N ALA A 74 1.99 -1.79 -3.12
CA ALA A 74 2.92 -0.73 -3.46
C ALA A 74 2.45 0.61 -2.86
N LEU A 75 3.40 1.44 -2.43
CA LEU A 75 3.11 2.83 -2.04
C LEU A 75 3.48 3.76 -3.20
N ARG A 76 2.49 4.19 -3.97
CA ARG A 76 2.68 5.00 -5.18
C ARG A 76 2.38 6.47 -4.91
N GLN A 77 3.37 7.35 -5.04
CA GLN A 77 3.16 8.78 -4.83
C GLN A 77 2.26 9.38 -5.93
N LYS A 78 1.34 10.27 -5.57
CA LYS A 78 0.41 10.91 -6.51
C LYS A 78 1.09 11.86 -7.50
N ALA A 79 2.05 12.66 -7.05
CA ALA A 79 2.75 13.63 -7.90
C ALA A 79 3.58 12.98 -9.02
N THR A 80 4.38 11.97 -8.68
CA THR A 80 5.33 11.36 -9.63
C THR A 80 4.83 10.05 -10.23
N ARG A 81 3.81 9.42 -9.63
CA ARG A 81 3.31 8.07 -9.98
C ARG A 81 4.35 6.97 -9.81
N LEU A 82 5.46 7.25 -9.14
CA LEU A 82 6.50 6.28 -8.80
C LEU A 82 6.16 5.58 -7.47
N CYS A 83 6.67 4.37 -7.32
CA CYS A 83 6.52 3.53 -6.14
C CYS A 83 7.75 3.62 -5.24
N LEU A 84 7.51 3.70 -3.92
CA LEU A 84 8.54 3.65 -2.91
C LEU A 84 9.15 2.24 -2.86
N THR A 85 10.44 2.15 -3.14
CA THR A 85 11.17 0.89 -3.28
C THR A 85 12.35 0.86 -2.32
N LEU A 86 12.51 -0.25 -1.58
CA LEU A 86 13.63 -0.45 -0.69
C LEU A 86 14.57 -1.54 -1.23
N ARG A 87 15.76 -1.14 -1.67
CA ARG A 87 16.79 -2.07 -2.14
C ARG A 87 18.10 -1.79 -1.44
N ASN A 88 18.74 -2.83 -0.91
CA ASN A 88 20.02 -2.71 -0.18
C ASN A 88 19.98 -1.66 0.94
N GLY A 89 18.84 -1.52 1.63
CA GLY A 89 18.66 -0.56 2.72
C GLY A 89 18.42 0.90 2.28
N VAL A 90 18.31 1.18 0.98
CA VAL A 90 18.10 2.52 0.44
C VAL A 90 16.70 2.65 -0.12
N LEU A 91 15.97 3.68 0.33
CA LEU A 91 14.69 4.04 -0.26
C LEU A 91 14.90 4.83 -1.55
N THR A 92 14.20 4.42 -2.61
CA THR A 92 14.18 5.11 -3.90
C THR A 92 12.76 5.14 -4.45
N MET A 93 12.51 5.99 -5.44
CA MET A 93 11.26 6.02 -6.18
C MET A 93 11.49 5.47 -7.58
N LYS A 94 10.76 4.41 -7.96
CA LYS A 94 10.90 3.70 -9.23
C LYS A 94 9.55 3.53 -9.92
N PRO A 95 9.51 3.27 -11.24
CA PRO A 95 8.26 2.87 -11.89
C PRO A 95 7.63 1.71 -11.13
N CYS A 96 6.30 1.78 -10.94
CA CYS A 96 5.57 0.73 -10.24
C CYS A 96 5.52 -0.53 -11.10
N ASN A 97 6.18 -1.59 -10.65
CA ASN A 97 6.13 -2.91 -11.26
C ASN A 97 5.56 -3.89 -10.22
N ALA A 98 4.54 -4.66 -10.61
CA ALA A 98 3.92 -5.66 -9.74
C ALA A 98 4.90 -6.77 -9.35
N ASP A 99 5.91 -7.04 -10.18
CA ASP A 99 6.92 -8.07 -9.93
C ASP A 99 8.13 -7.56 -9.09
N ASP A 100 8.17 -6.27 -8.73
CA ASP A 100 9.24 -5.70 -7.89
C ASP A 100 8.89 -5.83 -6.41
N ASP A 101 9.26 -6.96 -5.80
CA ASP A 101 9.05 -7.25 -4.38
C ASP A 101 9.61 -6.18 -3.43
N ALA A 102 10.70 -5.51 -3.82
CA ALA A 102 11.30 -4.40 -3.09
C ALA A 102 10.38 -3.18 -2.99
N ALA A 103 9.37 -3.06 -3.85
CA ALA A 103 8.37 -2.00 -3.84
C ALA A 103 7.11 -2.35 -3.03
N MET A 104 7.05 -3.56 -2.45
CA MET A 104 5.88 -4.05 -1.72
C MET A 104 6.00 -3.80 -0.21
N TRP A 105 4.89 -3.42 0.41
CA TRP A 105 4.80 -3.00 1.81
C TRP A 105 3.58 -3.61 2.49
N PHE A 106 3.78 -4.09 3.71
CA PHE A 106 2.70 -4.35 4.66
C PHE A 106 2.32 -3.03 5.33
N VAL A 107 1.06 -2.62 5.21
CA VAL A 107 0.52 -1.47 5.95
C VAL A 107 -0.41 -2.01 7.03
N SER A 108 0.06 -2.05 8.28
CA SER A 108 -0.78 -2.48 9.40
C SER A 108 -1.75 -1.38 9.80
N SER A 109 -2.87 -1.71 10.42
CA SER A 109 -3.72 -0.74 11.08
C SER A 109 -3.73 -1.01 12.58
N ASP A 110 -3.36 -0.01 13.37
CA ASP A 110 -3.40 -0.05 14.83
C ASP A 110 -4.24 1.13 15.32
N PRO A 111 -5.51 0.89 15.68
CA PRO A 111 -6.42 1.94 16.11
C PRO A 111 -5.83 2.74 17.28
N GLY A 112 -5.61 4.03 17.06
CA GLY A 112 -5.08 4.96 18.07
C GLY A 112 -3.57 5.16 18.06
N ALA A 113 -2.78 4.14 17.73
CA ALA A 113 -1.31 4.26 17.67
C ALA A 113 -0.77 4.67 16.28
N GLY A 114 -1.56 4.45 15.22
CA GLY A 114 -1.16 4.68 13.84
C GLY A 114 -0.53 3.43 13.20
N SER A 115 -0.52 3.41 11.87
CA SER A 115 -0.05 2.29 11.07
C SER A 115 1.47 2.13 11.14
N THR A 116 1.96 0.89 11.15
CA THR A 116 3.33 0.61 10.70
C THR A 116 3.32 0.31 9.21
N ILE A 117 4.39 0.73 8.53
CA ILE A 117 4.60 0.48 7.10
C ILE A 117 5.89 -0.33 7.00
N MET A 118 5.80 -1.63 6.75
CA MET A 118 6.94 -2.54 6.77
C MET A 118 7.21 -3.09 5.37
N ASN A 119 8.46 -2.98 4.91
CA ASN A 119 8.82 -3.50 3.60
C ASN A 119 8.71 -5.03 3.58
N ALA A 120 8.15 -5.57 2.49
CA ALA A 120 7.79 -6.97 2.43
C ALA A 120 8.99 -7.92 2.45
N VAL A 121 10.08 -7.51 1.78
CA VAL A 121 11.32 -8.30 1.64
C VAL A 121 12.22 -8.16 2.86
N SER A 122 12.59 -6.93 3.21
CA SER A 122 13.58 -6.67 4.27
C SER A 122 13.03 -6.78 5.70
N ARG A 123 11.70 -6.77 5.86
CA ARG A 123 11.01 -6.74 7.16
C ARG A 123 11.38 -5.54 8.05
N LYS A 124 11.88 -4.45 7.44
CA LYS A 124 12.16 -3.18 8.13
C LYS A 124 10.98 -2.22 8.02
N CYS A 125 10.75 -1.44 9.07
CA CYS A 125 9.69 -0.46 9.15
C CYS A 125 10.15 0.90 8.63
N LEU A 126 9.29 1.56 7.85
CA LEU A 126 9.42 2.93 7.42
C LEU A 126 9.44 3.84 8.65
N ALA A 127 10.52 4.59 8.79
CA ALA A 127 10.78 5.39 9.96
C ALA A 127 11.13 6.82 9.56
N ARG A 128 10.54 7.77 10.27
CA ARG A 128 11.02 9.14 10.29
C ARG A 128 12.32 9.20 11.08
N MET A 129 13.36 9.72 10.46
CA MET A 129 14.68 9.89 11.07
C MET A 129 14.78 11.27 11.75
N PRO A 130 15.74 11.44 12.68
CA PRO A 130 16.05 12.75 13.26
C PRO A 130 16.34 13.80 12.19
N TYR A 131 16.15 15.08 12.55
CA TYR A 131 16.48 16.20 11.66
C TYR A 131 17.97 16.13 11.26
N ASP A 132 18.26 16.22 9.97
CA ASP A 132 19.64 16.14 9.44
C ASP A 132 20.30 17.52 9.23
N GLY A 133 19.66 18.59 9.72
CA GLY A 133 20.08 19.97 9.45
C GLY A 133 19.34 20.62 8.26
N LYS A 134 18.63 19.84 7.44
CA LYS A 134 17.87 20.33 6.28
C LYS A 134 16.41 19.84 6.25
N LYS A 135 16.16 18.61 6.68
CA LYS A 135 14.84 17.96 6.68
C LYS A 135 14.79 16.86 7.74
N HIS A 136 13.64 16.20 7.87
CA HIS A 136 13.53 14.92 8.54
C HIS A 136 13.57 13.80 7.50
N PRO A 137 14.69 13.11 7.26
CA PRO A 137 14.72 12.03 6.28
C PRO A 137 13.74 10.93 6.67
N VAL A 138 13.23 10.22 5.68
CA VAL A 138 12.53 8.97 5.90
C VAL A 138 13.42 7.84 5.39
N SER A 139 13.58 6.80 6.21
CA SER A 139 14.36 5.61 5.88
C SER A 139 13.69 4.39 6.49
N THR A 140 14.41 3.28 6.61
CA THR A 140 13.91 2.08 7.28
C THR A 140 14.79 1.66 8.45
N SER A 141 14.17 1.09 9.46
CA SER A 141 14.86 0.56 10.66
C SER A 141 14.18 -0.72 11.14
N THR A 142 14.83 -1.44 12.05
CA THR A 142 14.22 -2.60 12.71
C THR A 142 12.90 -2.18 13.33
N CYS A 143 11.82 -2.93 13.07
CA CYS A 143 10.51 -2.63 13.61
C CYS A 143 10.50 -2.73 15.14
N THR A 144 10.30 -1.61 15.82
CA THR A 144 10.11 -1.51 17.26
C THR A 144 8.68 -1.07 17.62
N GLY A 145 7.95 -0.51 16.66
CA GLY A 145 6.60 0.03 16.87
C GLY A 145 6.58 1.39 17.57
N GLY A 146 7.75 2.01 17.80
CA GLY A 146 7.87 3.32 18.42
C GLY A 146 7.33 4.46 17.55
N PRO A 147 7.12 5.67 18.11
CA PRO A 147 6.41 6.76 17.42
C PRO A 147 7.00 7.20 16.08
N SER A 148 8.31 7.05 15.87
CA SER A 148 8.95 7.38 14.60
C SER A 148 8.59 6.42 13.46
N GLN A 149 8.04 5.24 13.77
CA GLN A 149 7.64 4.20 12.82
C GLN A 149 6.12 4.11 12.65
N ARG A 150 5.39 5.04 13.25
CA ARG A 150 3.94 5.08 13.28
C ARG A 150 3.43 6.22 12.42
N TRP A 151 2.47 5.89 11.56
CA TRP A 151 1.94 6.78 10.54
C TRP A 151 0.41 6.73 10.59
N HIS A 152 -0.21 7.83 11.02
CA HIS A 152 -1.65 8.01 10.86
C HIS A 152 -1.92 8.35 9.40
N TRP A 153 -2.89 7.67 8.78
CA TRP A 153 -3.29 8.01 7.43
C TRP A 153 -4.68 8.63 7.41
N TRP A 154 -4.87 9.55 6.48
CA TRP A 154 -6.10 10.31 6.33
C TRP A 154 -6.51 10.32 4.86
N GLU A 155 -7.78 10.06 4.61
CA GLU A 155 -8.38 10.13 3.29
C GLU A 155 -8.73 11.57 2.91
N GLY A 156 -8.94 11.79 1.61
CA GLY A 156 -9.31 13.09 1.03
C GLY A 156 -10.73 13.11 0.51
#